data_AF-A0A2S2N5T3-F1
#
_entry.id   AF-A0A2S2N5T3-F1
#
_cell.length_a   1.000
_cell.length_b   1.000
_cell.length_c   1.000
_cell.angle_alpha   90.00
_cell.angle_beta   90.00
_cell.angle_gamma   90.00
#
_symmetry.space_group_name_H-M   'P 1'
#
loop_
_entity.id
_entity.type
_entity.pdbx_description
1 polymer ?
#
loop_
_entity_poly.entity_id
_entity_poly.type
_entity_poly.pdbx_seq_one_letter_code
_entity_poly.pdbx_strand_id
1 'polypeptide(L)'
;LEREGTSVAVLQSDTRDHYRTFQMLERLLHAPPRLLQQLLFQIPPERQALLIQRYYAFDEALARELLGKKLSKGTKKELDEVSARTGVGIRSCRRQFDNFKRVFKAVEELRGPLAENIQQLFLLPPALARDYAAIVFFANSRFETG
;
A
#
# COMPACT_ATOMS: atom_id res chain seq x y z
N LEU A 1 29.69 -20.44 34.78
CA LEU A 1 29.23 -19.74 33.55
C LEU A 1 27.76 -20.06 33.38
N GLU A 2 26.90 -19.36 34.13
CA GLU A 2 25.47 -19.52 34.05
C GLU A 2 24.97 -18.87 32.76
N ARG A 3 24.24 -19.63 31.94
CA ARG A 3 23.50 -19.10 30.80
C ARG A 3 22.25 -18.42 31.33
N GLU A 4 22.29 -17.10 31.50
CA GLU A 4 21.08 -16.30 31.67
C GLU A 4 20.26 -16.35 30.37
N GLY A 5 19.30 -17.28 30.32
CA GLY A 5 18.28 -17.27 29.29
C GLY A 5 17.44 -16.00 29.44
N THR A 6 17.28 -15.24 28.37
CA THR A 6 16.42 -14.05 28.32
C THR A 6 15.03 -14.40 28.87
N SER A 7 14.64 -13.75 29.96
CA SER A 7 13.34 -14.03 30.61
C SER A 7 12.18 -13.84 29.63
N VAL A 8 11.15 -14.69 29.74
CA VAL A 8 9.92 -14.60 28.93
C VAL A 8 9.33 -13.19 28.96
N ALA A 9 9.43 -12.49 30.09
CA ALA A 9 8.97 -11.10 30.22
C ALA A 9 9.75 -10.13 29.31
N VAL A 10 11.06 -10.32 29.17
CA VAL A 10 11.92 -9.49 28.31
C VAL A 10 11.57 -9.74 26.84
N LEU A 11 11.40 -11.00 26.43
CA LEU A 11 10.97 -11.35 25.07
C LEU A 11 9.60 -10.79 24.72
N GLN A 12 8.65 -10.83 25.67
CA GLN A 12 7.31 -10.26 25.48
C GLN A 12 7.35 -8.73 25.33
N SER A 13 8.15 -8.04 26.15
CA SER A 13 8.32 -6.59 26.04
C SER A 13 8.96 -6.22 24.70
N ASP A 14 10.05 -6.88 24.34
CA ASP A 14 10.78 -6.65 23.10
C ASP A 14 9.89 -6.90 21.86
N THR A 15 9.14 -8.00 21.85
CA THR A 15 8.18 -8.29 20.76
C THR A 15 7.10 -7.20 20.65
N ARG A 16 6.61 -6.69 21.78
CA ARG A 16 5.58 -5.65 21.81
C ARG A 16 6.11 -4.32 21.28
N ASP A 17 7.35 -3.97 21.61
CA ASP A 17 7.99 -2.75 21.16
C ASP A 17 8.36 -2.82 19.67
N HIS A 18 8.81 -3.98 19.19
CA HIS A 18 8.95 -4.25 17.76
C HIS A 18 7.60 -4.12 17.02
N TYR A 19 6.52 -4.65 17.59
CA TYR A 19 5.19 -4.52 16.99
C TYR A 19 4.72 -3.06 16.89
N ARG A 20 4.95 -2.25 17.93
CA ARG A 20 4.66 -0.80 17.92
C ARG A 20 5.48 -0.06 16.87
N THR A 21 6.76 -0.40 16.76
CA THR A 21 7.68 0.11 15.74
C THR A 21 7.14 -0.14 14.33
N PHE A 22 6.60 -1.33 14.05
CA PHE A 22 5.97 -1.64 12.76
C PHE A 22 4.74 -0.76 12.46
N GLN A 23 3.91 -0.44 13.46
CA GLN A 23 2.77 0.46 13.25
C GLN A 23 3.19 1.88 12.85
N MET A 24 4.32 2.35 13.39
CA MET A 24 4.89 3.64 12.99
C MET A 24 5.43 3.60 11.57
N LEU A 25 6.10 2.50 11.20
CA LEU A 25 6.61 2.28 9.84
C LEU A 25 5.49 2.27 8.78
N GLU A 26 4.36 1.62 9.07
CA GLU A 26 3.22 1.59 8.15
C GLU A 26 2.71 2.99 7.78
N ARG A 27 2.69 3.92 8.73
CA ARG A 27 2.26 5.30 8.47
C ARG A 27 3.18 6.03 7.49
N LEU A 28 4.47 5.70 7.49
CA LEU A 28 5.44 6.25 6.55
C LEU A 28 5.22 5.71 5.13
N LEU A 29 4.74 4.47 5.00
CA LEU A 29 4.42 3.86 3.70
C LEU A 29 3.21 4.50 3.02
N HIS A 30 2.35 5.24 3.74
CA HIS A 30 1.29 6.03 3.10
C HIS A 30 1.82 7.20 2.25
N ALA A 31 3.06 7.65 2.50
CA ALA A 31 3.73 8.73 1.80
C ALA A 31 5.22 8.36 1.61
N PRO A 32 5.55 7.56 0.58
CA PRO A 32 6.87 6.97 0.41
C PRO A 32 8.08 7.91 0.56
N PRO A 33 8.05 9.18 0.10
CA PRO A 33 9.16 10.11 0.35
C PRO A 33 9.48 10.34 1.84
N ARG A 34 8.49 10.23 2.73
CA ARG A 34 8.70 10.35 4.18
C ARG A 34 9.47 9.16 4.77
N LEU A 35 9.39 7.98 4.16
CA LEU A 35 10.17 6.82 4.57
C LEU A 35 11.67 7.01 4.30
N LEU A 36 12.01 7.75 3.24
CA LEU A 36 13.39 8.06 2.89
C LEU A 36 13.98 9.16 3.79
N GLN A 37 13.16 10.14 4.18
CA GLN A 37 13.60 11.34 4.91
C GLN A 37 13.65 11.17 6.44
N GLN A 38 12.93 10.20 6.98
CA GLN A 38 12.88 9.94 8.42
C GLN A 38 14.23 9.43 8.95
N LEU A 39 14.52 9.72 10.23
CA LEU A 39 15.76 9.35 10.91
C LEU A 39 15.56 8.29 12.02
N LEU A 40 14.32 7.85 12.25
CA LEU A 40 13.94 6.94 13.32
C LEU A 40 14.33 5.48 13.03
N PHE A 41 14.20 5.05 11.77
CA PHE A 41 14.47 3.70 11.32
C PHE A 41 15.68 3.69 10.41
N GLN A 42 16.72 2.96 10.81
CA GLN A 42 17.92 2.74 10.00
C GLN A 42 17.65 1.61 9.01
N ILE A 43 16.89 1.91 7.96
CA ILE A 43 16.54 0.93 6.90
C ILE A 43 17.36 1.26 5.65
N PRO A 44 18.19 0.33 5.15
CA PRO A 44 18.93 0.52 3.92
C PRO A 44 18.04 0.87 2.71
N PRO A 45 18.52 1.69 1.76
CA PRO A 45 17.70 2.15 0.62
C PRO A 45 17.03 1.01 -0.17
N GLU A 46 17.73 -0.10 -0.40
CA GLU A 46 17.19 -1.26 -1.13
C GLU A 46 16.03 -1.92 -0.38
N ARG A 47 16.06 -1.91 0.96
CA ARG A 47 14.97 -2.43 1.79
C ARG A 47 13.80 -1.45 1.85
N GLN A 48 14.06 -0.14 1.84
CA GLN A 48 12.98 0.86 1.73
C GLN A 48 12.21 0.69 0.42
N ALA A 49 12.92 0.54 -0.70
CA ALA A 49 12.33 0.30 -2.01
C ALA A 49 11.49 -0.99 -2.03
N LEU A 50 12.02 -2.08 -1.45
CA LEU A 50 11.28 -3.34 -1.31
C LEU A 50 10.02 -3.19 -0.46
N LEU A 51 10.09 -2.48 0.67
CA LEU A 51 8.93 -2.23 1.54
C LEU A 51 7.84 -1.44 0.80
N ILE A 52 8.22 -0.37 0.09
CA ILE A 52 7.31 0.43 -0.72
C ILE A 52 6.66 -0.44 -1.80
N GLN A 53 7.46 -1.18 -2.58
CA GLN A 53 6.96 -2.08 -3.62
C GLN A 53 5.97 -3.11 -3.05
N ARG A 54 6.30 -3.77 -1.94
CA ARG A 54 5.43 -4.81 -1.34
C ARG A 54 4.18 -4.23 -0.69
N TYR A 55 4.26 -3.01 -0.18
CA TYR A 55 3.12 -2.32 0.41
C TYR A 55 2.10 -1.88 -0.66
N TYR A 56 2.60 -1.40 -1.81
CA TYR A 56 1.77 -0.96 -2.93
C TYR A 56 1.42 -2.07 -3.93
N ALA A 57 2.06 -3.23 -3.86
CA ALA A 57 1.61 -4.39 -4.64
C ALA A 57 0.15 -4.71 -4.34
N PHE A 58 -0.58 -5.11 -5.37
CA PHE A 58 -2.00 -5.45 -5.27
C PHE A 58 -2.30 -6.75 -6.01
N ASP A 59 -3.38 -7.40 -5.61
CA ASP A 59 -3.87 -8.63 -6.22
C ASP A 59 -4.77 -8.28 -7.41
N GLU A 60 -4.52 -8.90 -8.57
CA GLU A 60 -5.30 -8.64 -9.79
C GLU A 60 -6.79 -8.95 -9.62
N ALA A 61 -7.13 -9.96 -8.80
CA ALA A 61 -8.52 -10.31 -8.50
C ALA A 61 -9.24 -9.16 -7.78
N LEU A 62 -8.57 -8.50 -6.83
CA LEU A 62 -9.12 -7.33 -6.16
C LEU A 62 -9.19 -6.13 -7.10
N ALA A 63 -8.14 -5.88 -7.89
CA ALA A 63 -8.12 -4.77 -8.83
C ALA A 63 -9.31 -4.86 -9.80
N ARG A 64 -9.57 -6.05 -10.37
CA ARG A 64 -10.71 -6.29 -11.27
C ARG A 64 -12.07 -6.00 -10.63
N GLU A 65 -12.25 -6.32 -9.36
CA GLU A 65 -13.48 -6.03 -8.59
C GLU A 65 -13.69 -4.54 -8.31
N LEU A 66 -12.60 -3.76 -8.28
CA LEU A 66 -12.62 -2.33 -8.02
C LEU A 66 -12.68 -1.48 -9.30
N LEU A 67 -12.25 -2.02 -10.44
CA LEU A 67 -12.35 -1.35 -11.74
C LEU A 67 -13.80 -0.96 -12.05
N GLY A 68 -13.99 0.23 -12.63
CA GLY A 68 -15.31 0.79 -12.95
C GLY A 68 -16.11 1.31 -11.74
N LYS A 69 -15.74 0.94 -10.50
CA LYS A 69 -16.38 1.44 -9.28
C LYS A 69 -15.74 2.75 -8.83
N LYS A 70 -16.57 3.69 -8.36
CA LYS A 70 -16.07 4.89 -7.68
C LYS A 70 -15.46 4.49 -6.34
N LEU A 71 -14.19 4.81 -6.08
CA LEU A 71 -13.47 4.49 -4.84
C LEU A 71 -14.01 5.27 -3.62
N SER A 72 -15.18 4.87 -3.15
CA SER A 72 -16.01 5.60 -2.18
C SER A 72 -16.08 4.91 -0.82
N LYS A 73 -16.73 5.57 0.16
CA LYS A 73 -17.06 4.93 1.44
C LYS A 73 -17.98 3.72 1.27
N GLY A 74 -18.82 3.70 0.23
CA GLY A 74 -19.69 2.55 -0.10
C GLY A 74 -18.88 1.33 -0.50
N THR A 75 -18.01 1.50 -1.50
CA THR A 75 -17.10 0.43 -1.98
C THR A 75 -16.21 -0.11 -0.87
N LYS A 76 -15.79 0.73 0.09
CA LYS A 76 -15.01 0.28 1.25
C LYS A 76 -15.79 -0.67 2.16
N LYS A 77 -17.11 -0.53 2.28
CA LYS A 77 -17.97 -1.42 3.08
C LYS A 77 -18.17 -2.78 2.42
N GLU A 78 -18.13 -2.84 1.09
CA GLU A 78 -18.26 -4.07 0.30
C GLU A 78 -16.98 -4.93 0.33
N LEU A 79 -15.86 -4.44 0.88
CA LEU A 79 -14.58 -5.16 0.84
C LEU A 79 -14.60 -6.51 1.57
N ASP A 80 -15.48 -6.68 2.57
CA ASP A 80 -15.66 -7.96 3.26
C ASP A 80 -16.26 -9.02 2.30
N GLU A 81 -17.23 -8.65 1.46
CA GLU A 81 -17.77 -9.54 0.42
C GLU A 81 -16.75 -9.78 -0.70
N VAL A 82 -16.03 -8.74 -1.13
CA VAL A 82 -14.98 -8.87 -2.15
C VAL A 82 -13.87 -9.79 -1.65
N SER A 83 -13.49 -9.71 -0.37
CA SER A 83 -12.54 -10.61 0.27
C SER A 83 -13.01 -12.07 0.19
N ALA A 84 -14.28 -12.33 0.48
CA ALA A 84 -14.85 -13.67 0.38
C ALA A 84 -14.88 -14.21 -1.07
N ARG A 85 -15.19 -13.36 -2.06
CA ARG A 85 -15.20 -13.77 -3.48
C ARG A 85 -13.82 -14.02 -4.06
N THR A 86 -12.85 -13.17 -3.72
CA THR A 86 -11.51 -13.18 -4.33
C THR A 86 -10.52 -14.07 -3.59
N GLY A 87 -10.81 -14.45 -2.34
CA GLY A 87 -9.87 -15.14 -1.45
C GLY A 87 -8.75 -14.24 -0.90
N VAL A 88 -8.72 -12.95 -1.27
CA VAL A 88 -7.74 -12.00 -0.74
C VAL A 88 -8.14 -11.63 0.68
N GLY A 89 -7.20 -11.72 1.63
CA GLY A 89 -7.50 -11.42 3.03
C GLY A 89 -7.97 -9.98 3.25
N ILE A 90 -8.98 -9.78 4.09
CA ILE A 90 -9.65 -8.48 4.29
C ILE A 90 -8.70 -7.32 4.65
N ARG A 91 -7.64 -7.57 5.42
CA ARG A 91 -6.63 -6.53 5.73
C ARG A 91 -5.89 -6.08 4.47
N SER A 92 -5.55 -7.02 3.59
CA SER A 92 -4.92 -6.76 2.28
C SER A 92 -5.88 -6.00 1.37
N CYS A 93 -7.17 -6.41 1.30
CA CYS A 93 -8.19 -5.68 0.55
C CYS A 93 -8.29 -4.22 0.96
N ARG A 94 -8.36 -3.96 2.28
CA ARG A 94 -8.44 -2.59 2.84
C ARG A 94 -7.19 -1.77 2.52
N ARG A 95 -5.99 -2.35 2.67
CA ARG A 95 -4.71 -1.69 2.32
C ARG A 95 -4.66 -1.33 0.85
N GLN A 96 -4.93 -2.28 -0.04
CA GLN A 96 -4.89 -2.08 -1.48
C GLN A 96 -5.91 -1.03 -1.94
N PHE A 97 -7.14 -1.10 -1.42
CA PHE A 97 -8.15 -0.07 -1.66
C PHE A 97 -7.69 1.33 -1.24
N ASP A 98 -7.12 1.45 -0.04
CA ASP A 98 -6.60 2.73 0.44
C ASP A 98 -5.39 3.21 -0.39
N ASN A 99 -4.55 2.30 -0.90
CA ASN A 99 -3.47 2.64 -1.83
C ASN A 99 -3.99 3.15 -3.17
N PHE A 100 -4.98 2.48 -3.78
CA PHE A 100 -5.64 2.98 -5.00
C PHE A 100 -6.18 4.39 -4.81
N LYS A 101 -6.86 4.65 -3.69
CA LYS A 101 -7.36 5.98 -3.37
C LYS A 101 -6.26 7.03 -3.24
N ARG A 102 -5.15 6.70 -2.57
CA ARG A 102 -4.01 7.63 -2.41
C ARG A 102 -3.40 7.97 -3.76
N VAL A 103 -3.14 6.95 -4.59
CA VAL A 103 -2.56 7.14 -5.92
C VAL A 103 -3.50 7.97 -6.79
N PHE A 104 -4.77 7.58 -6.87
CA PHE A 104 -5.78 8.29 -7.65
C PHE A 104 -5.84 9.77 -7.26
N LYS A 105 -6.01 10.07 -5.97
CA LYS A 105 -6.09 11.45 -5.48
C LYS A 105 -4.81 12.25 -5.75
N ALA A 106 -3.64 11.61 -5.68
CA ALA A 106 -2.37 12.29 -5.89
C ALA A 106 -2.16 12.69 -7.36
N VAL A 107 -2.78 11.99 -8.30
CA VAL A 107 -2.57 12.22 -9.74
C VAL A 107 -3.78 12.79 -10.48
N GLU A 108 -4.94 12.91 -9.83
CA GLU A 108 -6.19 13.36 -10.46
C GLU A 108 -6.07 14.74 -11.13
N GLU A 109 -5.28 15.66 -10.55
CA GLU A 109 -5.05 17.01 -11.07
C GLU A 109 -3.69 17.19 -11.76
N LEU A 110 -2.88 16.12 -11.87
CA LEU A 110 -1.54 16.22 -12.44
C LEU A 110 -1.57 16.10 -13.96
N ARG A 111 -0.79 16.96 -14.61
CA ARG A 111 -0.54 16.90 -16.05
C ARG A 111 0.67 16.01 -16.35
N GLY A 112 0.76 15.56 -17.60
CA GLY A 112 1.88 14.75 -18.08
C GLY A 112 1.68 13.23 -17.93
N PRO A 113 2.74 12.43 -18.13
CA PRO A 113 2.65 10.98 -18.12
C PRO A 113 2.30 10.43 -16.72
N LEU A 114 1.12 9.79 -16.60
CA LEU A 114 0.63 9.27 -15.31
C LEU A 114 1.60 8.31 -14.64
N ALA A 115 2.20 7.37 -15.39
CA ALA A 115 3.12 6.40 -14.83
C ALA A 115 4.38 7.05 -14.23
N GLU A 116 4.91 8.11 -14.86
CA GLU A 116 6.07 8.85 -14.34
C GLU A 116 5.70 9.63 -13.08
N ASN A 117 4.55 10.31 -13.08
CA ASN A 117 4.03 11.01 -11.90
C ASN A 117 3.87 10.05 -10.71
N ILE A 118 3.31 8.85 -10.94
CA ILE A 118 3.13 7.83 -9.89
C ILE A 118 4.49 7.33 -9.39
N GLN A 119 5.42 7.04 -10.29
CA GLN A 119 6.76 6.60 -9.91
C GLN A 119 7.48 7.64 -9.04
N GLN A 120 7.43 8.92 -9.40
CA GLN A 120 8.12 9.96 -8.65
C GLN A 120 7.47 10.23 -7.28
N LEU A 121 6.14 10.25 -7.21
CA LEU A 121 5.41 10.56 -5.96
C LEU A 121 5.39 9.41 -4.97
N PHE A 122 5.33 8.17 -5.47
CA PHE A 122 5.20 6.97 -4.64
C PHE A 122 6.45 6.09 -4.65
N LEU A 123 7.50 6.47 -5.38
CA LEU A 123 8.76 5.72 -5.47
C LEU A 123 8.55 4.26 -5.91
N LEU A 124 7.57 4.04 -6.79
CA LEU A 124 7.22 2.70 -7.27
C LEU A 124 8.13 2.27 -8.42
N PRO A 125 8.45 0.96 -8.52
CA PRO A 125 9.11 0.41 -9.70
C PRO A 125 8.31 0.70 -10.97
N PRO A 126 8.96 0.86 -12.14
CA PRO A 126 8.29 1.25 -13.39
C PRO A 126 7.10 0.36 -13.75
N ALA A 127 7.19 -0.95 -13.54
CA ALA A 127 6.11 -1.88 -13.83
C ALA A 127 4.85 -1.59 -12.99
N LEU A 128 5.01 -1.53 -11.66
CA LEU A 128 3.90 -1.28 -10.75
C LEU A 128 3.28 0.11 -10.96
N ALA A 129 4.11 1.12 -11.28
CA ALA A 129 3.62 2.46 -11.60
C ALA A 129 2.75 2.47 -12.87
N ARG A 130 3.11 1.69 -13.90
CA ARG A 130 2.27 1.51 -15.10
C ARG A 130 0.95 0.81 -14.80
N ASP A 131 0.98 -0.22 -13.96
CA ASP A 131 -0.25 -0.95 -13.60
C ASP A 131 -1.22 -0.04 -12.83
N TYR A 132 -0.70 0.78 -11.90
CA TYR A 132 -1.50 1.82 -11.24
C TYR A 132 -2.02 2.88 -12.23
N ALA A 133 -1.18 3.34 -13.17
CA ALA A 133 -1.61 4.30 -14.18
C ALA A 133 -2.75 3.76 -15.04
N ALA A 134 -2.69 2.48 -15.43
CA ALA A 134 -3.76 1.82 -16.17
C ALA A 134 -5.06 1.77 -15.36
N ILE A 135 -4.99 1.43 -14.07
CA ILE A 135 -6.16 1.40 -13.18
C ILE A 135 -6.78 2.80 -13.03
N VAL A 136 -5.96 3.84 -12.83
CA VAL A 136 -6.42 5.23 -12.74
C VAL A 136 -7.08 5.66 -14.05
N PHE A 137 -6.47 5.32 -15.20
CA PHE A 137 -7.03 5.60 -16.51
C PHE A 137 -8.40 4.94 -16.68
N PHE A 138 -8.55 3.64 -16.43
CA PHE A 138 -9.84 2.96 -16.53
C PHE A 138 -10.90 3.50 -15.55
N ALA A 139 -10.49 3.96 -14.37
CA ALA A 139 -11.40 4.57 -13.39
C ALA A 139 -11.90 5.95 -13.85
N ASN A 140 -11.06 6.74 -14.52
CA ASN A 140 -11.38 8.09 -14.99
C ASN A 140 -12.08 8.11 -16.35
N SER A 141 -11.72 7.19 -17.25
CA SER A 141 -12.23 7.18 -18.62
C SER A 141 -13.59 6.56 -18.78
N ARG A 142 -14.27 6.13 -17.68
CA ARG A 142 -15.60 5.48 -17.63
C ARG A 142 -16.13 5.20 -19.02
N PHE A 143 -15.67 4.10 -19.63
CA PHE A 143 -16.25 3.65 -20.87
C PHE A 143 -17.66 3.17 -20.52
N GLU A 144 -18.64 4.06 -20.68
CA GLU A 144 -20.05 3.69 -20.70
C GLU A 144 -20.25 2.86 -21.97
N THR A 145 -20.20 1.54 -21.83
CA THR A 145 -20.82 0.67 -22.83
C THR A 145 -22.33 0.83 -22.64
N GLY A 146 -22.90 1.75 -23.42
CA GLY A 146 -24.35 1.98 -23.50
C GLY A 146 -25.12 0.75 -23.97
#